data_AF-A0A316QX40-F1
#
_entry.id   AF-A0A316QX40-F1
#
_cell.length_a   1.000
_cell.length_b   1.000
_cell.length_c   1.000
_cell.angle_alpha   90.00
_cell.angle_beta   90.00
_cell.angle_gamma   90.00
#
_symmetry.space_group_name_H-M   'P 1'
#
loop_
_entity.id
_entity.type
_entity.pdbx_description
1 polymer ?
#
loop_
_entity_poly.entity_id
_entity_poly.type
_entity_poly.pdbx_seq_one_letter_code
_entity_poly.pdbx_strand_id
1 'polypeptide(L)'
;MNLLAYSLLGFVLFFTILTIYLSVQKKKPDFKGLLFFRIPVLILFWGSIVLFIGGLFSPSTTQATHDVPAPTLTKEQQEYFRISANIRAGKYDHVPEDIHDLYPDFTTDDVKLTNRFILLRLYYEKTGDKEKEKQLMLDYKKNKELYNDDAHLPIRQIITKRLAALEKE
;
A
#
# COMPACT_ATOMS: atom_id res chain seq x y z
N MET A 1 -16.17 31.33 4.11
CA MET A 1 -15.83 31.25 2.68
C MET A 1 -14.78 30.18 2.51
N ASN A 2 -15.11 29.10 1.78
CA ASN A 2 -14.38 27.83 1.83
C ASN A 2 -13.01 27.93 1.16
N LEU A 3 -11.97 27.44 1.83
CA LEU A 3 -10.61 27.26 1.30
C LEU A 3 -10.62 26.50 -0.05
N LEU A 4 -11.55 25.55 -0.18
CA LEU A 4 -11.82 24.80 -1.41
C LEU A 4 -12.26 25.70 -2.58
N ALA A 5 -13.06 26.74 -2.33
CA ALA A 5 -13.53 27.65 -3.37
C ALA A 5 -12.37 28.49 -3.94
N TYR A 6 -11.46 28.97 -3.07
CA TYR A 6 -10.26 29.70 -3.51
C TYR A 6 -9.25 28.78 -4.23
N SER A 7 -9.10 27.53 -3.76
CA SER A 7 -8.25 26.54 -4.42
C SER A 7 -8.76 26.22 -5.83
N LEU A 8 -10.07 26.07 -6.00
CA LEU A 8 -10.68 25.74 -7.29
C LEU A 8 -10.63 26.94 -8.24
N LEU A 9 -10.86 28.15 -7.72
CA LEU A 9 -10.71 29.39 -8.49
C LEU A 9 -9.27 29.61 -8.97
N GLY A 10 -8.28 29.35 -8.11
CA GLY A 10 -6.85 29.42 -8.46
C GLY A 10 -6.47 28.41 -9.54
N PHE A 11 -7.01 27.19 -9.47
CA PHE A 11 -6.77 26.15 -10.47
C PHE A 11 -7.37 26.54 -11.83
N VAL A 12 -8.62 27.03 -11.86
CA VAL A 12 -9.26 27.46 -13.11
C VAL A 12 -8.50 28.61 -13.77
N LEU A 13 -8.04 29.61 -12.99
CA LEU A 13 -7.24 30.73 -13.49
C LEU A 13 -5.87 30.28 -14.02
N PHE A 14 -5.21 29.35 -13.34
CA PHE A 14 -3.93 28.81 -13.78
C PHE A 14 -4.03 28.08 -15.13
N PHE A 15 -5.06 27.25 -15.31
CA PHE A 15 -5.27 26.53 -16.57
C PHE A 15 -5.63 27.46 -17.72
N THR A 16 -6.41 28.52 -17.48
CA THR A 16 -6.73 29.50 -18.53
C THR A 16 -5.49 30.25 -19.01
N ILE A 17 -4.64 30.72 -18.08
CA ILE A 17 -3.38 31.39 -18.43
C ILE A 17 -2.45 30.43 -19.20
N LEU A 18 -2.38 29.17 -18.76
CA LEU A 18 -1.59 28.12 -19.41
C LEU A 18 -2.06 27.86 -20.85
N THR A 19 -3.37 27.75 -21.07
CA THR A 19 -3.94 27.52 -22.42
C THR A 19 -3.68 28.69 -23.37
N ILE A 20 -3.82 29.93 -22.89
CA ILE A 20 -3.52 31.13 -23.69
C ILE A 20 -2.02 31.16 -24.04
N TYR A 21 -1.16 30.91 -23.06
CA TYR A 21 0.29 30.92 -23.26
C TYR A 21 0.77 29.86 -24.27
N LEU A 22 0.26 28.63 -24.16
CA LEU A 22 0.55 27.55 -25.12
C LEU A 22 0.03 27.88 -26.54
N SER A 23 -1.07 28.62 -26.64
CA SER A 23 -1.62 29.06 -27.93
C SER A 23 -0.77 30.16 -28.58
N VAL A 24 -0.13 31.02 -27.79
CA VAL A 24 0.79 32.08 -28.25
C VAL A 24 2.15 31.51 -28.69
N GLN A 25 2.63 30.45 -28.05
CA GLN A 25 3.90 29.76 -28.36
C GLN A 25 3.91 29.00 -29.72
N LYS A 26 2.77 28.90 -30.43
CA LYS A 26 2.69 28.22 -31.74
C LYS A 26 3.57 28.84 -32.85
N LYS A 27 4.26 29.97 -32.61
CA LYS A 27 5.07 30.65 -33.64
C LYS A 27 6.58 30.38 -33.67
N LYS A 28 7.13 29.51 -32.81
CA LYS A 28 8.39 28.75 -32.97
C LYS A 28 8.78 28.24 -31.57
N PRO A 29 8.70 26.93 -31.29
CA PRO A 29 8.99 26.42 -29.95
C PRO A 29 10.51 26.43 -29.73
N ASP A 30 11.01 27.40 -28.97
CA ASP A 30 12.36 27.32 -28.43
C ASP A 30 12.38 26.27 -27.31
N PHE A 31 13.05 25.14 -27.58
CA PHE A 31 13.06 23.95 -26.73
C PHE A 31 13.53 24.24 -25.29
N LYS A 32 14.33 25.30 -25.12
CA LYS A 32 14.78 25.78 -23.80
C LYS A 32 13.63 26.39 -22.99
N GLY A 33 12.76 27.20 -23.61
CA GLY A 33 11.59 27.78 -22.93
C GLY A 33 10.58 26.72 -22.49
N LEU A 34 10.43 25.65 -23.28
CA LEU A 34 9.56 24.52 -22.95
C LEU A 34 10.07 23.73 -21.73
N LEU A 35 11.37 23.51 -21.62
CA LEU A 35 11.98 22.83 -20.48
C LEU A 35 11.95 23.66 -19.19
N PHE A 36 12.25 24.96 -19.29
CA PHE A 36 12.20 25.87 -18.14
C PHE A 36 10.79 26.01 -17.54
N PHE A 37 9.74 25.80 -18.34
CA PHE A 37 8.35 25.88 -17.86
C PHE A 37 7.79 24.53 -17.40
N ARG A 38 8.23 23.42 -18.00
CA ARG A 38 7.76 22.07 -17.64
C ARG A 38 8.20 21.65 -16.23
N ILE A 39 9.37 22.08 -15.80
CA ILE A 39 9.93 21.79 -14.47
C ILE A 39 9.09 22.43 -13.34
N PRO A 40 8.78 23.74 -13.33
CA PRO A 40 7.97 24.33 -12.28
C PRO A 40 6.53 23.83 -12.29
N VAL A 41 5.94 23.54 -13.45
CA VAL A 41 4.58 22.95 -13.54
C VAL A 41 4.56 21.54 -12.98
N LEU A 42 5.57 20.71 -13.28
CA LEU A 42 5.69 19.38 -12.69
C LEU A 42 5.88 19.47 -11.17
N ILE A 43 6.72 20.39 -10.67
CA ILE A 43 6.93 20.57 -9.23
C ILE A 43 5.64 21.01 -8.54
N LEU A 44 4.87 21.94 -9.12
CA LEU A 44 3.58 22.36 -8.57
C LEU A 44 2.53 21.24 -8.62
N PHE A 45 2.54 20.41 -9.66
CA PHE A 45 1.63 19.27 -9.81
C PHE A 45 1.96 18.12 -8.84
N TRP A 46 3.23 17.78 -8.66
CA TRP A 46 3.66 16.80 -7.65
C TRP A 46 3.50 17.35 -6.22
N GLY A 47 3.77 18.64 -6.01
CA GLY A 47 3.56 19.30 -4.73
C GLY A 47 2.09 19.34 -4.31
N SER A 48 1.16 19.56 -5.25
CA SER A 48 -0.27 19.52 -4.97
C SER A 48 -0.79 18.11 -4.71
N ILE A 49 -0.24 17.09 -5.38
CA ILE A 49 -0.55 15.66 -5.09
C ILE A 49 -0.06 15.28 -3.69
N VAL A 50 1.15 15.68 -3.30
CA VAL A 50 1.69 15.40 -1.96
C VAL A 50 0.90 16.16 -0.89
N LEU A 51 0.49 17.42 -1.14
CA LEU A 51 -0.39 18.18 -0.23
C LEU A 51 -1.80 17.62 -0.17
N PHE A 52 -2.33 17.05 -1.26
CA PHE A 52 -3.64 16.41 -1.29
C PHE A 52 -3.64 15.09 -0.51
N ILE A 53 -2.60 14.25 -0.66
CA ILE A 53 -2.45 13.03 0.13
C ILE A 53 -2.10 13.36 1.59
N GLY A 54 -1.20 14.31 1.84
CA GLY A 54 -0.87 14.77 3.20
C GLY A 54 -2.03 15.47 3.92
N GLY A 55 -2.91 16.13 3.17
CA GLY A 55 -4.15 16.71 3.68
C GLY A 55 -5.21 15.67 4.03
N LEU A 56 -5.26 14.53 3.31
CA LEU A 56 -6.09 13.38 3.66
C LEU A 56 -5.61 12.66 4.94
N PHE A 57 -4.35 12.87 5.36
CA PHE A 57 -3.75 12.29 6.56
C PHE A 57 -3.37 13.32 7.65
N SER A 58 -3.84 14.56 7.56
CA SER A 58 -3.62 15.56 8.60
C SER A 58 -4.64 15.40 9.75
N PRO A 59 -4.22 15.11 11.00
CA PRO A 59 -5.10 14.97 12.14
C PRO A 59 -5.40 16.35 12.72
N SER A 60 -6.11 17.19 11.98
CA SER A 60 -6.55 18.49 12.51
C SER A 60 -7.76 18.98 11.75
N THR A 61 -8.93 18.52 12.15
CA THR A 61 -9.99 19.38 12.71
C THR A 61 -11.10 18.45 13.18
N THR A 62 -11.16 18.25 14.49
CA THR A 62 -12.34 17.74 15.18
C THR A 62 -13.48 18.72 14.90
N GLN A 63 -14.36 18.40 13.95
CA GLN A 63 -15.68 18.99 13.92
C GLN A 63 -16.67 17.91 13.53
N ALA A 64 -17.62 17.72 14.43
CA ALA A 64 -18.62 16.70 14.40
C ALA A 64 -19.37 16.69 13.06
N THR A 65 -19.19 15.61 12.31
CA THR A 65 -20.22 15.11 11.40
C THR A 65 -20.54 13.71 11.89
N HIS A 66 -21.61 13.65 12.68
CA HIS A 66 -22.31 12.42 13.03
C HIS A 66 -22.69 11.69 11.72
N ASP A 67 -22.60 10.37 11.74
CA ASP A 67 -23.25 9.44 10.79
C ASP A 67 -22.55 9.16 9.44
N VAL A 68 -21.25 8.87 9.48
CA VAL A 68 -20.70 7.81 8.62
C VAL A 68 -20.26 6.70 9.55
N PRO A 69 -20.82 5.47 9.48
CA PRO A 69 -20.29 4.36 10.24
C PRO A 69 -18.83 4.22 9.82
N ALA A 70 -17.88 4.45 10.74
CA ALA A 70 -16.52 3.99 10.54
C ALA A 70 -16.65 2.51 10.14
N PRO A 71 -16.00 2.06 9.04
CA PRO A 71 -16.10 0.67 8.63
C PRO A 71 -15.73 -0.17 9.85
N THR A 72 -16.74 -0.83 10.42
CA THR A 72 -16.55 -1.59 11.66
C THR A 72 -15.77 -2.80 11.24
N LEU A 73 -14.47 -2.73 11.50
CA LEU A 73 -13.53 -3.77 11.16
C LEU A 73 -14.04 -5.07 11.78
N THR A 74 -14.06 -6.15 11.01
CA THR A 74 -14.50 -7.43 11.56
C THR A 74 -13.54 -7.84 12.67
N LYS A 75 -14.03 -8.64 13.63
CA LYS A 75 -13.17 -9.17 14.71
C LYS A 75 -11.93 -9.87 14.14
N GLU A 76 -12.08 -10.60 13.05
CA GLU A 76 -10.99 -11.30 12.36
C GLU A 76 -9.92 -10.32 11.83
N GLN A 77 -10.36 -9.24 11.18
CA GLN A 77 -9.46 -8.20 10.68
C GLN A 77 -8.76 -7.47 11.83
N GLN A 78 -9.48 -7.16 12.92
CA GLN A 78 -8.90 -6.54 14.12
C GLN A 78 -7.80 -7.42 14.72
N GLU A 79 -8.03 -8.73 14.83
CA GLU A 79 -7.03 -9.69 15.30
C GLU A 79 -5.83 -9.78 14.34
N TYR A 80 -6.05 -9.78 13.02
CA TYR A 80 -4.97 -9.72 12.04
C TYR A 80 -4.06 -8.49 12.26
N PHE A 81 -4.65 -7.31 12.49
CA PHE A 81 -3.88 -6.10 12.74
C PHE A 81 -3.17 -6.13 14.10
N ARG A 82 -3.79 -6.71 15.14
CA ARG A 82 -3.15 -6.91 16.44
C ARG A 82 -1.90 -7.78 16.31
N ILE A 83 -2.00 -8.92 15.61
CA ILE A 83 -0.90 -9.86 15.41
C ILE A 83 0.23 -9.22 14.60
N SER A 84 -0.10 -8.58 13.48
CA SER A 84 0.92 -7.91 12.65
C SER A 84 1.61 -6.75 13.39
N ALA A 85 0.89 -6.02 14.24
CA ALA A 85 1.47 -5.00 15.11
C ALA A 85 2.42 -5.62 16.16
N ASN A 86 2.07 -6.77 16.74
CA ASN A 86 2.94 -7.51 17.66
C ASN A 86 4.24 -7.96 16.97
N ILE A 87 4.15 -8.54 15.77
CA ILE A 87 5.31 -8.92 14.95
C ILE A 87 6.21 -7.70 14.69
N ARG A 88 5.62 -6.57 14.28
CA ARG A 88 6.38 -5.34 14.01
C ARG A 88 7.02 -4.76 15.27
N ALA A 89 6.37 -4.88 16.42
CA ALA A 89 6.87 -4.42 17.71
C ALA A 89 7.90 -5.38 18.34
N GLY A 90 8.19 -6.52 17.71
CA GLY A 90 9.12 -7.52 18.24
C GLY A 90 8.57 -8.35 19.40
N LYS A 91 7.24 -8.38 19.57
CA LYS A 91 6.56 -9.16 20.62
C LYS A 91 6.11 -10.50 20.03
N TYR A 92 6.90 -11.54 20.25
CA TYR A 92 6.76 -12.82 19.53
C TYR A 92 6.14 -13.96 20.35
N ASP A 93 6.02 -13.80 21.67
CA ASP A 93 5.76 -14.89 22.63
C ASP A 93 4.52 -15.75 22.34
N HIS A 94 3.49 -15.16 21.73
CA HIS A 94 2.23 -15.83 21.39
C HIS A 94 1.84 -15.69 19.92
N VAL A 95 2.74 -15.18 19.07
CA VAL A 95 2.41 -14.89 17.67
C VAL A 95 2.06 -16.14 16.88
N PRO A 96 2.83 -17.25 16.95
CA PRO A 96 2.47 -18.48 16.24
C PRO A 96 1.10 -19.03 16.67
N GLU A 97 0.80 -19.01 17.97
CA GLU A 97 -0.47 -19.45 18.54
C GLU A 97 -1.62 -18.53 18.11
N ASP A 98 -1.45 -17.22 18.23
CA ASP A 98 -2.41 -16.21 17.78
C ASP A 98 -2.74 -16.38 16.28
N ILE A 99 -1.74 -16.68 15.45
CA ILE A 99 -1.95 -16.95 14.02
C ILE A 99 -2.73 -18.24 13.80
N HIS A 100 -2.42 -19.30 14.54
CA HIS A 100 -3.10 -20.59 14.41
C HIS A 100 -4.57 -20.50 14.86
N ASP A 101 -4.83 -19.77 15.96
CA ASP A 101 -6.18 -19.55 16.47
C ASP A 101 -7.04 -18.74 15.48
N LEU A 102 -6.44 -17.74 14.82
CA LEU A 102 -7.11 -16.92 13.82
C LEU A 102 -7.29 -17.68 12.48
N TYR A 103 -6.25 -18.40 12.05
CA TYR A 103 -6.17 -19.12 10.79
C TYR A 103 -5.62 -20.54 11.00
N PRO A 104 -6.50 -21.52 11.28
CA PRO A 104 -6.08 -22.90 11.54
C PRO A 104 -5.55 -23.59 10.26
N ASP A 105 -4.70 -24.60 10.47
CA ASP A 105 -3.93 -25.27 9.41
C ASP A 105 -4.80 -26.03 8.39
N PHE A 106 -6.00 -26.44 8.78
CA PHE A 106 -6.93 -27.24 7.98
C PHE A 106 -8.00 -26.39 7.28
N THR A 107 -7.85 -25.06 7.27
CA THR A 107 -8.80 -24.19 6.58
C THR A 107 -8.73 -24.39 5.06
N THR A 108 -9.89 -24.46 4.41
CA THR A 108 -10.03 -24.59 2.95
C THR A 108 -10.30 -23.25 2.27
N ASP A 109 -10.31 -22.16 3.03
CA ASP A 109 -10.56 -20.82 2.51
C ASP A 109 -9.23 -20.20 2.03
N ASP A 110 -9.15 -19.93 0.74
CA ASP A 110 -7.94 -19.41 0.07
C ASP A 110 -7.50 -18.04 0.61
N VAL A 111 -8.45 -17.19 1.01
CA VAL A 111 -8.16 -15.88 1.62
C VAL A 111 -7.53 -16.08 2.99
N LYS A 112 -8.08 -16.99 3.80
CA LYS A 112 -7.53 -17.33 5.12
C LYS A 112 -6.15 -17.98 5.02
N LEU A 113 -5.96 -18.90 4.09
CA LEU A 113 -4.66 -19.52 3.80
C LEU A 113 -3.62 -18.46 3.41
N THR A 114 -4.01 -17.49 2.59
CA THR A 114 -3.12 -16.40 2.17
C THR A 114 -2.77 -15.47 3.33
N ASN A 115 -3.75 -15.07 4.14
CA ASN A 115 -3.52 -14.23 5.32
C ASN A 115 -2.59 -14.91 6.33
N ARG A 116 -2.80 -16.21 6.56
CA ARG A 116 -1.91 -17.05 7.38
C ARG A 116 -0.48 -17.06 6.84
N PHE A 117 -0.32 -17.30 5.54
CA PHE A 117 0.99 -17.30 4.89
C PHE A 117 1.72 -15.96 5.09
N ILE A 118 1.03 -14.83 4.91
CA ILE A 118 1.61 -13.50 5.08
C ILE A 118 2.10 -13.29 6.51
N LEU A 119 1.28 -13.60 7.52
CA LEU A 119 1.64 -13.42 8.93
C LEU A 119 2.81 -14.31 9.34
N LEU A 120 2.79 -15.60 8.96
CA LEU A 120 3.89 -16.52 9.27
C LEU A 120 5.19 -16.13 8.57
N ARG A 121 5.13 -15.71 7.30
CA ARG A 121 6.30 -15.22 6.58
C ARG A 121 6.90 -14.01 7.30
N LEU A 122 6.06 -13.03 7.66
CA LEU A 122 6.50 -11.83 8.39
C LEU A 122 7.12 -12.20 9.74
N TYR A 123 6.52 -13.14 10.46
CA TYR A 123 7.05 -13.64 11.72
C TYR A 123 8.45 -14.26 11.55
N TYR A 124 8.61 -15.23 10.64
CA TYR A 124 9.89 -15.90 10.41
C TYR A 124 10.96 -14.96 9.85
N GLU A 125 10.58 -14.03 8.97
CA GLU A 125 11.47 -12.98 8.46
C GLU A 125 12.00 -12.09 9.59
N LYS A 126 11.15 -11.78 10.58
CA LYS A 126 11.52 -10.91 11.71
C LYS A 126 12.28 -11.62 12.83
N THR A 127 12.02 -12.90 13.05
CA THR A 127 12.78 -13.72 14.01
C THR A 127 14.09 -14.26 13.41
N GLY A 128 14.23 -14.24 12.09
CA GLY A 128 15.40 -14.77 11.38
C GLY A 128 15.38 -16.29 11.22
N ASP A 129 14.24 -16.95 11.42
CA ASP A 129 14.08 -18.40 11.24
C ASP A 129 13.95 -18.76 9.75
N LYS A 130 15.09 -18.76 9.06
CA LYS A 130 15.17 -18.98 7.60
C LYS A 130 14.71 -20.36 7.17
N GLU A 131 14.93 -21.39 8.01
CA GLU A 131 14.52 -22.76 7.69
C GLU A 131 13.00 -22.87 7.65
N LYS A 132 12.30 -22.33 8.66
CA LYS A 132 10.83 -22.30 8.65
C LYS A 132 10.27 -21.36 7.59
N GLU A 133 10.92 -20.23 7.34
CA GLU A 133 10.54 -19.32 6.24
C GLU A 133 10.58 -20.06 4.89
N LYS A 134 11.66 -20.80 4.61
CA LYS A 134 11.82 -21.59 3.40
C LYS A 134 10.80 -22.72 3.32
N GLN A 135 10.61 -23.46 4.40
CA GLN A 135 9.63 -24.55 4.45
C GLN A 135 8.21 -24.03 4.18
N LEU A 136 7.81 -22.92 4.80
CA LEU A 136 6.50 -22.27 4.58
C LEU A 136 6.27 -21.96 3.09
N MET A 137 7.28 -21.43 2.40
CA MET A 137 7.20 -21.13 0.97
C MET A 137 7.07 -22.39 0.10
N LEU A 138 7.81 -23.44 0.45
CA LEU A 138 7.73 -24.72 -0.27
C LEU A 138 6.36 -25.38 -0.07
N ASP A 139 5.81 -25.33 1.15
CA ASP A 139 4.50 -25.90 1.45
C ASP A 139 3.39 -25.12 0.74
N TYR A 140 3.46 -23.79 0.70
CA TYR A 140 2.53 -22.98 -0.09
C TYR A 140 2.56 -23.35 -1.59
N LYS A 141 3.75 -23.59 -2.17
CA LYS A 141 3.90 -24.04 -3.57
C LYS A 141 3.30 -25.41 -3.86
N LYS A 142 3.20 -26.30 -2.87
CA LYS A 142 2.61 -27.64 -3.05
C LYS A 142 1.11 -27.57 -3.32
N ASN A 143 0.42 -26.57 -2.78
CA ASN A 143 -0.99 -26.32 -3.08
C ASN A 143 -1.11 -25.67 -4.48
N LYS A 144 -1.18 -26.52 -5.51
CA LYS A 144 -1.18 -26.09 -6.91
C LYS A 144 -2.40 -25.24 -7.29
N GLU A 145 -3.54 -25.45 -6.65
CA GLU A 145 -4.77 -24.69 -6.93
C GLU A 145 -4.58 -23.24 -6.47
N LEU A 146 -4.26 -23.06 -5.18
CA LEU A 146 -3.99 -21.75 -4.59
C LEU A 146 -2.78 -21.04 -5.22
N TYR A 147 -1.71 -21.79 -5.53
CA TYR A 147 -0.49 -21.20 -6.07
C TYR A 147 -0.63 -20.77 -7.54
N ASN A 148 -1.41 -21.51 -8.34
CA ASN A 148 -1.54 -21.23 -9.77
C ASN A 148 -2.64 -20.24 -10.12
N ASP A 149 -3.57 -19.96 -9.21
CA ASP A 149 -4.56 -18.89 -9.38
C ASP A 149 -3.86 -17.52 -9.59
N ASP A 150 -4.33 -16.78 -10.59
CA ASP A 150 -3.84 -15.46 -10.96
C ASP A 150 -4.06 -14.42 -9.84
N ALA A 151 -5.08 -14.60 -9.00
CA ALA A 151 -5.30 -13.78 -7.81
C ALA A 151 -4.11 -13.82 -6.84
N HIS A 152 -3.34 -14.92 -6.84
CA HIS A 152 -2.16 -15.12 -5.99
C HIS A 152 -0.84 -14.86 -6.71
N LEU A 153 -0.86 -14.23 -7.90
CA LEU A 153 0.35 -13.81 -8.61
C LEU A 153 1.31 -12.98 -7.75
N PRO A 154 0.86 -12.01 -6.91
CA PRO A 154 1.76 -11.27 -6.03
C PRO A 154 2.49 -12.17 -5.03
N ILE A 155 1.80 -13.15 -4.44
CA ILE A 155 2.38 -14.12 -3.49
C ILE A 155 3.40 -15.01 -4.20
N ARG A 156 3.09 -15.44 -5.42
CA ARG A 156 4.00 -16.22 -6.28
C ARG A 156 5.34 -15.51 -6.51
N GLN A 157 5.28 -14.21 -6.81
CA GLN A 157 6.46 -13.37 -7.00
C GLN A 157 7.27 -13.22 -5.72
N ILE A 158 6.60 -13.03 -4.57
CA ILE A 158 7.24 -12.95 -3.26
C ILE A 158 7.98 -14.25 -2.94
N ILE A 159 7.30 -15.39 -3.09
CA ILE A 159 7.88 -16.73 -2.86
C ILE A 159 9.10 -16.95 -3.75
N THR A 160 8.98 -16.69 -5.05
CA THR A 160 10.07 -16.93 -6.01
C THR A 160 11.29 -16.06 -5.71
N LYS A 161 11.09 -14.77 -5.44
CA LYS A 161 12.18 -13.85 -5.11
C LYS A 161 12.87 -14.23 -3.80
N ARG A 162 12.09 -14.58 -2.77
CA ARG A 162 12.64 -14.85 -1.43
C ARG A 162 13.34 -16.20 -1.36
N LEU A 163 12.81 -17.24 -1.99
CA LEU A 163 13.52 -18.53 -2.12
C LEU A 163 14.88 -18.35 -2.82
N ALA A 164 14.92 -17.60 -3.93
CA ALA A 164 16.17 -17.33 -4.65
C ALA A 164 17.17 -16.49 -3.84
N ALA A 165 16.71 -15.69 -2.87
CA ALA A 165 17.58 -14.97 -1.94
C ALA A 165 18.13 -15.91 -0.87
N LEU A 166 17.28 -16.76 -0.28
CA LEU A 166 17.67 -17.74 0.74
C LEU A 166 18.64 -18.81 0.23
N GLU A 167 18.64 -19.10 -1.08
CA GLU A 167 19.62 -20.01 -1.70
C GLU A 167 21.02 -19.40 -1.86
N LYS A 168 21.16 -18.08 -1.72
CA LYS A 168 22.42 -17.34 -1.88
C LYS A 168 23.05 -16.89 -0.56
N GLU A 169 22.30 -17.00 0.54
CA GLU A 169 22.74 -16.70 1.91
C GLU A 169 23.39 -17.93 2.55
#